data_AF-A0A4V1LSY9-F1
#
_entry.id   AF-A0A4V1LSY9-F1
#
_cell.length_a   1.000
_cell.length_b   1.000
_cell.length_c   1.000
_cell.angle_alpha   90.00
_cell.angle_beta   90.00
_cell.angle_gamma   90.00
#
_symmetry.space_group_name_H-M   'P 1'
#
loop_
_entity.id
_entity.type
_entity.pdbx_description
1 polymer ?
#
loop_
_entity_poly.entity_id
_entity_poly.type
_entity_poly.pdbx_seq_one_letter_code
_entity_poly.pdbx_strand_id
1 'polypeptide(L)' 'MSRSRYSFFIDKSETKLTMGTYLIEVEGILSINKVQRLPGKLAIDFNGSTLEVAETDIKVMGRVAMTMSKD' A
#
# COMPACT_ATOMS: atom_id res chain seq x y z
N MET A 1 8.40 11.15 25.30
CA MET A 1 8.37 10.28 24.12
C MET A 1 8.25 11.18 22.89
N SER A 2 9.30 11.30 22.07
CA SER A 2 9.21 12.03 20.79
C SER A 2 8.26 11.27 19.85
N ARG A 3 7.32 11.96 19.21
CA ARG A 3 6.48 11.36 18.17
C ARG A 3 7.31 11.31 16.88
N SER A 4 7.78 10.12 16.50
CA SER A 4 8.36 9.91 15.16
C SER A 4 7.29 10.22 14.11
N ARG A 5 7.60 11.14 13.20
CA ARG A 5 6.72 11.45 12.05
C ARG A 5 7.24 10.75 10.82
N TYR A 6 6.35 10.04 10.14
CA TYR A 6 6.62 9.43 8.84
C TYR A 6 5.92 10.23 7.74
N SER A 7 6.61 10.44 6.62
CA SER A 7 6.06 11.00 5.39
C SER A 7 6.33 10.03 4.25
N PHE A 8 5.31 9.77 3.44
CA PHE A 8 5.41 8.89 2.28
C PHE A 8 5.25 9.72 1.01
N PHE A 9 6.14 9.51 0.05
CA PHE A 9 6.07 10.12 -1.27
C PHE A 9 5.52 9.09 -2.24
N ILE A 10 4.43 9.45 -2.92
CA ILE A 10 3.65 8.54 -3.76
C ILE A 10 3.88 8.89 -5.24
N ASP A 11 4.39 7.93 -6.00
CA ASP A 11 4.39 7.99 -7.46
C ASP A 11 3.03 7.56 -8.00
N LYS A 12 2.28 8.54 -8.50
CA LYS A 12 0.92 8.35 -9.05
C LYS A 12 0.92 7.76 -10.46
N SER A 13 2.06 7.71 -11.14
CA SER A 13 2.17 7.08 -12.47
C SER A 13 2.21 5.55 -12.39
N GLU A 14 2.66 5.02 -11.26
CA GLU A 14 2.75 3.58 -11.00
C GLU A 14 1.48 3.04 -10.32
N THR A 15 0.50 2.68 -11.14
CA THR A 15 -0.80 2.12 -10.69
C THR A 15 -0.93 0.61 -10.91
N LYS A 16 0.02 0.00 -11.62
CA LYS A 16 0.01 -1.45 -11.87
C LYS A 16 0.47 -2.20 -10.62
N LEU A 17 -0.43 -2.92 -9.98
CA LEU A 17 -0.11 -3.71 -8.79
C LEU A 17 0.83 -4.86 -9.14
N THR A 18 2.08 -4.70 -8.72
CA THR A 18 3.10 -5.75 -8.63
C THR A 18 3.54 -5.87 -7.17
N MET A 19 4.59 -6.63 -6.88
CA MET A 19 5.14 -6.66 -5.52
C MET A 19 5.68 -5.28 -5.11
N GLY A 20 5.20 -4.74 -3.99
CA GLY A 20 5.67 -3.44 -3.49
C GLY A 20 4.81 -2.83 -2.40
N THR A 21 5.14 -1.60 -1.99
CA THR A 21 4.33 -0.82 -1.04
C THR A 21 3.54 0.24 -1.80
N TYR A 22 2.23 0.33 -1.56
CA TYR A 22 1.32 1.20 -2.30
C TYR A 22 0.42 1.97 -1.35
N LEU A 23 -0.02 3.15 -1.80
CA LEU A 23 -1.22 3.80 -1.26
C LEU A 23 -2.42 3.22 -1.99
N ILE A 24 -3.30 2.56 -1.23
CA ILE A 24 -4.51 1.94 -1.75
C ILE A 24 -5.73 2.50 -1.04
N GLU A 25 -6.85 2.53 -1.76
CA GLU A 25 -8.18 2.85 -1.26
C GLU A 25 -9.03 1.58 -1.30
N VAL A 26 -9.60 1.21 -0.14
CA VAL A 26 -10.55 0.10 0.01
C VAL A 26 -11.76 0.64 0.76
N GLU A 27 -12.95 0.55 0.15
CA GLU A 27 -14.20 1.07 0.73
C GLU A 27 -14.12 2.53 1.21
N GLY A 28 -13.39 3.37 0.46
CA GLY A 28 -13.19 4.79 0.79
C GLY A 28 -12.11 5.07 1.85
N ILE A 29 -11.48 4.03 2.40
CA ILE A 29 -10.41 4.16 3.39
C ILE A 29 -9.04 4.06 2.71
N LEU A 30 -8.21 5.07 2.90
CA LEU A 30 -6.83 5.12 2.39
C LEU A 30 -5.85 4.49 3.38
N SER A 31 -4.97 3.63 2.87
CA SER A 31 -3.92 2.98 3.68
C SER A 31 -2.66 2.66 2.87
N ILE A 32 -1.51 2.65 3.55
CA ILE A 32 -0.22 2.23 2.98
C ILE A 32 -0.01 0.76 3.30
N ASN A 33 0.07 -0.09 2.28
CA ASN A 33 0.19 -1.54 2.45
C ASN A 33 1.27 -2.13 1.56
N LYS A 34 1.90 -3.20 2.05
CA LYS A 34 2.67 -4.10 1.19
C LYS A 34 1.69 -5.00 0.45
N VAL A 35 1.79 -4.98 -0.88
CA VAL A 35 0.96 -5.76 -1.79
C VAL A 35 1.85 -6.76 -2.53
N GLN A 36 1.37 -7.99 -2.65
CA GLN A 36 1.93 -9.01 -3.51
C GLN A 36 0.83 -9.52 -4.45
N ARG A 37 1.14 -9.53 -5.76
CA ARG A 37 0.23 -10.12 -6.75
C ARG A 37 0.38 -11.64 -6.74
N LEU A 38 -0.75 -12.33 -6.67
CA LEU A 38 -0.90 -13.76 -6.85
C LEU A 38 -1.75 -14.03 -8.11
N PRO A 39 -1.75 -15.26 -8.66
CA PRO A 39 -2.67 -15.61 -9.73
C PRO A 39 -4.13 -15.38 -9.29
N GLY A 40 -4.82 -14.44 -9.94
CA GLY A 40 -6.23 -14.13 -9.71
C GLY A 40 -6.57 -13.30 -8.46
N LYS A 41 -5.59 -12.91 -7.62
CA LYS A 41 -5.82 -12.15 -6.37
C LYS A 41 -4.61 -11.35 -5.90
N LEU A 42 -4.80 -10.53 -4.88
CA LEU A 42 -3.76 -9.77 -4.20
C LEU A 42 -3.64 -10.24 -2.76
N ALA A 43 -2.41 -10.36 -2.27
CA ALA A 43 -2.11 -10.56 -0.87
C ALA A 43 -1.62 -9.24 -0.27
N ILE A 44 -2.23 -8.83 0.84
CA ILE A 44 -1.87 -7.63 1.60
C ILE A 44 -1.37 -8.05 2.98
N ASP A 45 -0.18 -7.58 3.37
CA ASP A 45 0.30 -7.69 4.74
C ASP A 45 -0.39 -6.63 5.60
N PHE A 46 -1.18 -7.09 6.57
CA PHE A 46 -1.86 -6.27 7.55
C PHE A 46 -1.47 -6.73 8.96
N ASN A 47 -0.54 -6.00 9.58
CA ASN A 47 -0.04 -6.28 10.93
C ASN A 47 0.45 -7.73 11.13
N GLY A 48 1.13 -8.31 10.12
CA GLY A 48 1.66 -9.67 10.19
C GLY A 48 0.65 -10.76 9.84
N SER A 49 -0.59 -10.39 9.49
CA SER A 49 -1.56 -11.29 8.85
C SER A 49 -1.64 -11.00 7.36
N THR A 50 -1.86 -12.03 6.54
CA THR A 50 -2.11 -11.86 5.11
C THR A 50 -3.61 -11.80 4.86
N LEU A 51 -4.09 -10.70 4.29
CA LEU A 51 -5.44 -10.58 3.75
C LEU A 51 -5.41 -10.82 2.25
N GLU A 52 -6.29 -11.69 1.76
CA GLU A 52 -6.51 -11.89 0.32
C GLU A 52 -7.64 -10.96 -0.15
N VAL A 53 -7.38 -10.19 -1.20
CA VAL A 53 -8.33 -9.22 -1.74
C VAL A 53 -8.40 -9.35 -3.26
N ALA A 54 -9.60 -9.21 -3.83
CA ALA A 54 -9.77 -9.16 -5.27
C ALA A 54 -9.22 -7.83 -5.81
N GLU A 55 -8.61 -7.88 -7.00
CA GLU A 55 -8.06 -6.67 -7.63
C GLU A 55 -9.14 -5.62 -7.94
N THR A 56 -10.38 -6.05 -8.16
CA THR A 56 -11.53 -5.18 -8.41
C THR A 56 -11.97 -4.36 -7.20
N ASP A 57 -11.61 -4.80 -5.99
CA ASP A 57 -12.09 -4.20 -4.75
C ASP A 57 -11.11 -3.14 -4.22
N ILE A 58 -9.96 -2.99 -4.89
CA ILE A 58 -8.91 -2.06 -4.52
C ILE A 58 -8.73 -1.02 -5.62
N LYS A 59 -8.70 0.24 -5.22
CA LYS A 59 -8.25 1.32 -6.07
C LYS A 59 -6.83 1.73 -5.70
N VAL A 60 -5.94 1.72 -6.69
CA VAL A 60 -4.52 2.02 -6.52
C VAL A 60 -4.30 3.51 -6.73
N MET A 61 -3.82 4.19 -5.70
CA MET A 61 -3.56 5.63 -5.77
C MET A 61 -2.13 5.94 -6.22
N GLY A 62 -1.23 4.98 -6.08
CA GLY A 62 0.16 5.04 -6.54
C GLY A 62 1.12 4.21 -5.67
N ARG A 63 2.34 4.03 -6.15
CA ARG A 63 3.40 3.30 -5.43
C ARG A 63 4.15 4.22 -4.49
N VAL A 64 4.55 3.72 -3.32
CA VAL A 64 5.46 4.45 -2.43
C VAL A 64 6.83 4.50 -3.09
N ALA A 65 7.29 5.70 -3.43
CA ALA A 65 8.61 5.96 -4.00
C ALA A 65 9.66 6.16 -2.89
N MET A 66 9.25 6.76 -1.77
CA MET A 66 10.16 7.09 -0.66
C MET A 66 9.40 7.22 0.66
N THR A 67 10.07 6.83 1.75
CA THR A 67 9.62 7.06 3.12
C THR A 67 10.65 7.93 3.83
N MET A 68 10.19 8.99 4.50
CA MET A 68 11.03 9.87 5.30
C MET A 68 10.55 9.81 6.75
N SER A 69 11.48 9.51 7.66
CA SER A 69 11.27 9.63 9.11
C SER A 69 12.02 10.85 9.63
N LYS A 70 11.40 11.58 10.55
CA LYS A 70 12.10 12.59 11.35
C LYS A 70 12.08 12.15 12.81
N ASP A 71 13.28 11.96 13.34
CA ASP A 71 13.53 11.66 14.76
C ASP A 71 13.50 12.93 15.62
#